data_AF-A0A7C3XD56-F1
#
_entry.id   AF-A0A7C3XD56-F1
#
_cell.length_a   1.000
_cell.length_b   1.000
_cell.length_c   1.000
_cell.angle_alpha   90.00
_cell.angle_beta   90.00
_cell.angle_gamma   90.00
#
_symmetry.space_group_name_H-M   'P 1'
#
loop_
_entity.id
_entity.type
_entity.pdbx_description
1 polymer ?
#
loop_
_entity_poly.entity_id
_entity_poly.type
_entity_poly.pdbx_seq_one_letter_code
_entity_poly.pdbx_strand_id
1 'polypeptide(L)'
;MEDRRTTCWTDFSPSGHRVGQVIALLAVVAATLGALAVAGCSHKSPTPFPSASLTATPTPSPLPSTEAGNWPTYGYDRARTRFAPDVKLRPPYKVKWKFNAVSLLEFPPAIVGGKLYFNNGHGKVFCLDALTGKVIWTYDLGAYLAATP
;
A
#
# COMPACT_ATOMS: atom_id res chain seq x y z
N MET A 1 -55.11 60.33 -4.13
CA MET A 1 -56.18 59.45 -3.65
C MET A 1 -56.96 59.00 -4.86
N GLU A 2 -57.12 57.69 -4.96
CA GLU A 2 -57.95 56.88 -5.87
C GLU A 2 -57.63 56.93 -7.38
N ASP A 3 -57.61 55.85 -8.16
CA ASP A 3 -57.73 54.39 -7.96
C ASP A 3 -57.65 53.74 -9.37
N ARG A 4 -57.41 52.42 -9.39
CA ARG A 4 -57.73 51.40 -10.41
C ARG A 4 -56.69 50.99 -11.45
N ARG A 5 -56.03 49.91 -11.04
CA ARG A 5 -55.76 48.68 -11.81
C ARG A 5 -56.88 48.34 -12.81
N THR A 6 -56.50 47.98 -14.03
CA THR A 6 -57.11 46.84 -14.73
C THR A 6 -56.15 46.23 -15.73
N THR A 7 -55.88 44.95 -15.48
CA THR A 7 -55.23 43.92 -16.28
C THR A 7 -55.65 43.92 -17.76
N CYS A 8 -54.69 44.03 -18.67
CA CYS A 8 -54.83 43.55 -20.04
C CYS A 8 -54.12 42.19 -20.14
N TRP A 9 -54.92 41.13 -20.16
CA TRP A 9 -54.52 39.80 -20.57
C TRP A 9 -54.33 39.83 -22.10
N THR A 10 -53.14 39.51 -22.58
CA THR A 10 -52.91 39.14 -23.98
C THR A 10 -52.19 37.81 -24.03
N ASP A 11 -52.94 36.82 -24.53
CA ASP A 11 -52.54 35.82 -25.51
C ASP A 11 -51.34 34.93 -25.20
N PHE A 12 -51.68 33.78 -24.61
CA PHE A 12 -50.86 32.58 -24.63
C PHE A 12 -50.93 31.94 -26.04
N SER A 13 -49.99 32.31 -26.91
CA SER A 13 -49.75 31.63 -28.19
C SER A 13 -48.62 30.60 -28.02
N PRO A 14 -48.87 29.28 -28.12
CA PRO A 14 -47.81 28.29 -28.01
C PRO A 14 -47.03 28.24 -29.33
N SER A 15 -45.89 28.94 -29.35
CA SER A 15 -44.95 28.92 -30.47
C SER A 15 -44.39 27.50 -30.67
N GLY A 16 -44.75 26.91 -31.82
CA GLY A 16 -44.42 25.55 -32.29
C GLY A 16 -42.93 25.27 -32.54
N HIS A 17 -42.01 25.98 -31.89
CA HIS A 17 -40.57 25.80 -32.03
C HIS A 17 -39.92 25.01 -30.90
N ARG A 18 -40.57 24.88 -29.73
CA ARG A 18 -40.00 24.15 -28.58
C ARG A 18 -40.28 22.64 -28.58
N VAL A 19 -41.35 22.20 -29.24
CA VAL A 19 -41.70 20.76 -29.34
C VAL A 19 -40.82 20.03 -30.35
N GLY A 20 -40.46 20.68 -31.47
CA GLY A 20 -39.60 20.09 -32.50
C GLY A 20 -38.14 19.86 -32.03
N GLN A 21 -37.62 20.71 -31.14
CA GLN A 21 -36.26 20.56 -30.61
C GLN A 21 -36.13 19.43 -29.57
N VAL A 22 -37.18 19.16 -28.80
CA VAL A 22 -37.18 18.05 -27.81
C VAL A 22 -37.34 16.70 -28.49
N ILE A 23 -38.14 16.61 -29.56
CA ILE A 23 -38.29 15.38 -30.37
C ILE A 23 -37.00 15.07 -31.14
N ALA A 24 -36.32 16.09 -31.68
CA ALA A 24 -35.03 15.92 -32.36
C ALA A 24 -33.91 15.44 -31.41
N LEU A 25 -33.87 15.90 -30.16
CA LEU A 25 -32.87 15.48 -29.18
C LEU A 25 -33.11 14.04 -28.67
N LEU A 26 -34.37 13.60 -28.50
CA LEU A 26 -34.68 12.23 -28.10
C LEU A 26 -34.41 11.20 -29.22
N ALA A 27 -34.58 11.58 -30.49
CA ALA A 27 -34.24 10.73 -31.63
C ALA A 27 -32.72 10.53 -31.80
N VAL A 28 -31.90 11.54 -31.48
CA VAL A 28 -30.43 11.42 -31.50
C VAL A 28 -29.93 10.50 -30.37
N VAL A 29 -30.53 10.56 -29.18
CA VAL A 29 -30.17 9.68 -28.05
C VAL A 29 -30.58 8.21 -28.30
N ALA A 30 -31.71 7.97 -28.96
CA ALA A 30 -32.12 6.61 -29.34
C ALA A 30 -31.28 6.02 -30.50
N ALA A 31 -30.77 6.85 -31.41
CA ALA A 31 -29.93 6.41 -32.53
C ALA A 31 -28.46 6.13 -32.13
N THR A 32 -27.98 6.62 -30.98
CA THR A 32 -26.62 6.29 -30.48
C THR A 32 -26.57 5.10 -29.53
N LEU A 33 -27.72 4.59 -29.07
CA LEU A 33 -27.79 3.39 -28.20
C LEU A 33 -28.16 2.10 -28.94
N GLY A 34 -28.47 2.16 -30.24
CA GLY A 34 -28.99 1.01 -31.01
C GLY A 34 -28.02 0.34 -32.00
N ALA A 35 -26.80 0.85 -32.18
CA ALA A 35 -25.88 0.34 -33.20
C ALA A 35 -24.45 0.20 -32.67
N LEU A 36 -24.19 -0.80 -31.83
CA LEU A 36 -22.95 -1.57 -31.83
C LEU A 36 -23.09 -2.85 -30.96
N ALA A 37 -24.17 -3.60 -31.19
CA ALA A 37 -24.27 -4.99 -30.74
C ALA A 37 -24.14 -5.89 -31.98
N VAL A 38 -23.39 -6.98 -31.81
CA VAL A 38 -23.14 -8.06 -32.79
C VAL A 38 -21.95 -7.83 -33.75
N ALA A 39 -20.75 -7.81 -33.17
CA ALA A 39 -19.59 -8.44 -33.80
C ALA A 39 -19.06 -9.50 -32.83
N GLY A 40 -19.69 -10.68 -32.86
CA GLY A 40 -19.09 -11.89 -32.28
C GLY A 40 -17.86 -12.24 -33.10
N CYS A 41 -16.68 -12.11 -32.51
CA CYS A 41 -15.43 -12.62 -33.07
C CYS A 41 -14.58 -13.21 -31.94
N SER A 42 -14.64 -14.54 -31.87
CA SER A 42 -13.61 -15.45 -31.37
C SER A 42 -12.84 -14.98 -30.12
N HIS A 43 -13.24 -15.54 -28.97
CA HIS A 43 -12.40 -15.64 -27.79
C HIS A 43 -11.15 -16.45 -28.17
N LYS A 44 -10.11 -15.78 -28.69
CA LYS A 44 -8.76 -16.34 -28.66
C LYS A 44 -8.42 -16.51 -27.19
N SER A 45 -8.51 -17.73 -26.69
CA SER A 45 -7.94 -18.11 -25.41
C SER A 45 -6.52 -17.53 -25.36
N PRO A 46 -6.13 -16.81 -24.28
CA PRO A 46 -4.75 -16.43 -24.10
C PRO A 46 -3.92 -17.70 -24.25
N THR A 47 -2.97 -17.69 -25.18
CA THR A 47 -2.00 -18.77 -25.35
C THR A 47 -1.52 -19.24 -23.97
N PRO A 48 -1.43 -20.55 -23.69
CA PRO A 48 -0.80 -20.98 -22.45
C PRO A 48 0.56 -20.31 -22.40
N PHE A 49 0.80 -19.49 -21.37
CA PHE A 49 2.12 -18.92 -21.14
C PHE A 49 3.12 -20.07 -21.26
N PRO A 50 4.24 -19.92 -22.00
CA PRO A 50 5.26 -20.95 -22.00
C PRO A 50 5.56 -21.24 -20.53
N SER A 51 5.39 -22.50 -20.13
CA SER A 51 5.71 -22.93 -18.79
C SER A 51 7.17 -22.57 -18.59
N ALA A 52 7.41 -21.46 -17.88
CA ALA A 52 8.75 -21.06 -17.52
C ALA A 52 9.25 -22.22 -16.67
N SER A 53 10.11 -23.06 -17.27
CA SER A 53 10.80 -24.08 -16.53
C SER A 53 11.50 -23.33 -15.41
N LEU A 54 11.07 -23.57 -14.17
CA LEU A 54 11.73 -23.06 -12.99
C LEU A 54 13.12 -23.66 -13.03
N THR A 55 14.05 -22.94 -13.65
CA THR A 55 15.46 -23.21 -13.45
C THR A 55 15.64 -22.97 -11.97
N ALA A 56 15.77 -24.07 -11.20
CA ALA A 56 16.04 -23.99 -9.78
C ALA A 56 17.25 -23.06 -9.64
N THR A 57 17.01 -21.88 -9.07
CA THR A 57 18.06 -20.93 -8.79
C THR A 57 19.16 -21.70 -8.06
N PRO A 58 20.44 -21.56 -8.46
CA PRO A 58 21.51 -22.18 -7.68
C PRO A 58 21.30 -21.82 -6.22
N THR A 59 21.34 -22.84 -5.36
CA THR A 59 21.30 -22.71 -3.91
C THR A 59 22.02 -21.42 -3.53
N PRO A 60 21.35 -20.43 -2.90
CA PRO A 60 22.02 -19.18 -2.57
C PRO A 60 23.28 -19.55 -1.79
N SER A 61 24.41 -19.01 -2.24
CA SER A 61 25.70 -19.11 -1.56
C SER A 61 25.51 -18.94 -0.05
N PRO A 62 26.32 -19.61 0.79
CA PRO A 62 26.25 -19.46 2.24
C PRO A 62 26.18 -17.98 2.58
N LEU A 63 25.16 -17.64 3.36
CA LEU A 63 24.75 -16.27 3.67
C LEU A 63 25.95 -15.43 4.15
N PRO A 64 26.02 -14.14 3.83
CA PRO A 64 26.95 -13.19 4.46
C PRO A 64 26.62 -12.93 5.95
N SER A 65 26.01 -13.88 6.67
CA SER A 65 25.59 -13.76 8.06
C SER A 65 26.70 -13.99 9.08
N THR A 66 27.95 -14.24 8.63
CA THR A 66 29.07 -14.68 9.48
C THR A 66 29.80 -13.55 10.20
N GLU A 67 29.14 -12.43 10.48
CA GLU A 67 29.64 -11.48 11.46
C GLU A 67 28.93 -11.74 12.79
N ALA A 68 29.71 -12.13 13.80
CA ALA A 68 29.19 -12.54 15.10
C ALA A 68 28.28 -11.44 15.70
N GLY A 69 27.06 -11.81 16.06
CA GLY A 69 26.08 -10.90 16.66
C GLY A 69 25.10 -10.25 15.68
N ASN A 70 25.20 -10.52 14.37
CA ASN A 70 24.18 -10.10 13.41
C ASN A 70 22.88 -10.92 13.55
N TRP A 71 21.76 -10.23 13.37
CA TRP A 71 20.40 -10.77 13.27
C TRP A 71 19.65 -10.00 12.17
N PRO A 72 19.90 -10.31 10.89
CA PRO A 72 19.57 -9.40 9.78
C PRO A 72 18.08 -9.35 9.43
N THR A 73 17.31 -10.39 9.76
CA THR A 73 15.90 -10.51 9.36
C THR A 73 15.09 -11.17 10.46
N TYR A 74 13.77 -11.00 10.38
CA TYR A 74 12.83 -11.79 11.15
C TYR A 74 13.12 -13.29 11.00
N GLY A 75 13.30 -13.96 12.13
CA GLY A 75 13.63 -15.38 12.15
C GLY A 75 15.10 -15.72 11.91
N TYR A 76 16.01 -14.73 11.95
CA TYR A 76 17.46 -14.87 11.76
C TYR A 76 17.88 -15.15 10.30
N ASP A 77 17.32 -16.20 9.70
CA ASP A 77 17.59 -16.62 8.32
C ASP A 77 16.29 -16.77 7.51
N ARG A 78 16.42 -17.09 6.22
CA ARG A 78 15.27 -17.31 5.32
C ARG A 78 14.41 -18.50 5.74
N ALA A 79 14.99 -19.48 6.41
CA ALA A 79 14.28 -20.65 6.95
C ALA A 79 13.54 -20.32 8.26
N ARG A 80 13.72 -19.11 8.81
CA ARG A 80 13.16 -18.64 10.08
C ARG A 80 13.52 -19.57 11.24
N THR A 81 14.76 -20.06 11.26
CA THR A 81 15.23 -20.97 12.32
C THR A 81 15.20 -20.33 13.71
N ARG A 82 15.24 -18.99 13.79
CA ARG A 82 15.32 -18.22 15.04
C ARG A 82 16.53 -18.64 15.89
N PHE A 83 17.59 -19.13 15.24
CA PHE A 83 18.77 -19.67 15.90
C PHE A 83 20.03 -19.04 15.31
N ALA A 84 20.78 -18.31 16.16
CA ALA A 84 22.05 -17.71 15.79
C ALA A 84 23.21 -18.58 16.31
N PRO A 85 23.86 -19.42 15.48
CA PRO A 85 24.91 -20.34 15.92
C PRO A 85 26.14 -19.66 16.51
N ASP A 86 26.40 -18.41 16.10
CA ASP A 86 27.57 -17.64 16.54
C ASP A 86 27.37 -16.97 17.91
N VAL A 87 26.12 -16.90 18.40
CA VAL A 87 25.79 -16.26 19.68
C VAL A 87 25.90 -17.27 20.82
N LYS A 88 27.03 -17.25 21.53
CA LYS A 88 27.30 -18.11 22.69
C LYS A 88 27.23 -17.31 23.99
N LEU A 89 26.02 -17.08 24.50
CA LEU A 89 25.80 -16.41 25.79
C LEU A 89 25.69 -17.43 26.93
N ARG A 90 26.29 -17.12 28.08
CA ARG A 90 26.14 -17.88 29.31
C ARG A 90 25.79 -16.93 30.46
N PRO A 91 24.89 -17.32 31.39
CA PRO A 91 24.63 -16.54 32.59
C PRO A 91 25.90 -16.30 33.45
N PRO A 92 25.93 -15.24 34.27
CA PRO A 92 24.84 -14.30 34.55
C PRO A 92 24.71 -13.18 33.51
N TYR A 93 23.48 -12.73 33.27
CA TYR A 93 23.19 -11.62 32.36
C TYR A 93 23.15 -10.29 33.08
N LYS A 94 23.60 -9.23 32.40
CA LYS A 94 23.52 -7.84 32.87
C LYS A 94 22.90 -6.96 31.80
N VAL A 95 22.06 -6.02 32.23
CA VAL A 95 21.48 -5.00 31.34
C VAL A 95 22.60 -4.05 30.90
N LYS A 96 22.82 -3.91 29.58
CA LYS A 96 23.76 -2.93 29.03
C LYS A 96 23.15 -1.53 28.91
N TRP A 97 21.93 -1.44 28.39
CA TRP A 97 21.20 -0.20 28.20
C TRP A 97 19.69 -0.48 28.13
N LYS A 98 18.89 0.58 28.23
CA LYS A 98 17.43 0.57 28.06
C LYS A 98 17.04 1.68 27.09
N PHE A 99 16.00 1.44 26.30
CA PHE A 99 15.45 2.42 25.36
C PHE A 99 13.93 2.48 25.52
N ASN A 100 13.37 3.69 25.49
CA ASN A 100 11.92 3.90 25.55
C ASN A 100 11.40 4.36 24.18
N ALA A 101 10.64 3.50 23.51
CA ALA A 101 10.08 3.76 22.19
C ALA A 101 8.70 4.47 22.21
N VAL A 102 8.17 4.79 23.40
CA VAL A 102 6.95 5.58 23.69
C VAL A 102 5.63 4.99 23.18
N SER A 103 5.67 4.01 22.27
CA SER A 103 4.52 3.31 21.69
C SER A 103 4.79 1.80 21.67
N LEU A 104 3.77 1.04 21.25
CA LEU A 104 3.81 -0.42 21.18
C LEU A 104 5.01 -0.91 20.35
N LEU A 105 5.73 -1.90 20.87
CA LEU A 105 6.76 -2.66 20.16
C LEU A 105 6.29 -4.10 20.01
N GLU A 106 5.83 -4.44 18.80
CA GLU A 106 5.26 -5.75 18.50
C GLU A 106 6.26 -6.68 17.77
N PHE A 107 7.18 -6.10 16.99
CA PHE A 107 8.08 -6.85 16.12
C PHE A 107 9.51 -6.92 16.66
N PRO A 108 10.23 -8.03 16.43
CA PRO A 108 11.63 -8.14 16.84
C PRO A 108 12.51 -7.17 16.03
N PRO A 109 13.61 -6.67 16.63
CA PRO A 109 14.57 -5.83 15.93
C PRO A 109 15.44 -6.64 14.96
N ALA A 110 16.05 -5.94 14.00
CA ALA A 110 17.14 -6.43 13.18
C ALA A 110 18.48 -5.83 13.64
N ILE A 111 19.56 -6.60 13.60
CA ILE A 111 20.92 -6.16 13.97
C ILE A 111 21.87 -6.48 12.82
N VAL A 112 22.51 -5.46 12.25
CA VAL A 112 23.53 -5.64 11.20
C VAL A 112 24.60 -4.56 11.35
N GLY A 113 25.87 -4.95 11.30
CA GLY A 113 26.99 -4.01 11.28
C GLY A 113 27.01 -3.09 12.50
N GLY A 114 26.72 -3.64 13.69
CA GLY A 114 26.68 -2.90 14.95
C GLY A 114 25.50 -1.93 15.11
N LYS A 115 24.53 -1.95 14.20
CA LYS A 115 23.32 -1.11 14.24
C LYS A 115 22.09 -1.96 14.53
N LEU A 116 21.19 -1.43 15.35
CA LEU A 116 19.93 -2.06 15.73
C LEU A 116 18.77 -1.26 15.13
N TYR A 117 17.95 -1.94 14.34
CA TYR A 117 16.82 -1.38 13.63
C TYR A 117 15.52 -1.94 14.19
N PHE A 118 14.55 -1.06 14.47
CA PHE A 118 13.21 -1.45 14.87
C PHE A 118 12.22 -0.32 14.61
N ASN A 119 10.94 -0.62 14.74
CA ASN A 119 9.85 0.33 14.61
C ASN A 119 8.88 0.19 15.78
N ASN A 120 8.08 1.23 16.00
CA ASN A 120 6.94 1.18 16.91
C ASN A 120 5.61 1.18 16.14
N GLY A 121 4.51 0.95 16.87
CA GLY A 121 3.17 0.85 16.29
C GLY A 121 2.71 2.12 15.56
N HIS A 122 3.22 3.29 15.93
CA HIS A 122 2.87 4.57 15.28
C HIS A 122 3.67 4.84 13.99
N GLY A 123 4.47 3.87 13.52
CA GLY A 123 5.25 4.03 12.29
C GLY A 123 6.55 4.80 12.42
N LYS A 124 7.03 5.01 13.65
CA LYS A 124 8.37 5.55 13.87
C LYS A 124 9.39 4.42 13.75
N VAL A 125 10.33 4.56 12.83
CA VAL A 125 11.47 3.68 12.61
C VAL A 125 12.69 4.28 13.29
N PHE A 126 13.47 3.44 13.96
CA PHE A 126 14.65 3.82 14.71
C PHE A 126 15.85 3.02 14.22
N CYS A 127 17.00 3.69 14.16
CA CYS A 127 18.30 3.05 14.07
C CYS A 127 19.16 3.50 15.25
N LEU A 128 19.62 2.53 16.03
CA LEU A 128 20.43 2.74 17.21
C LEU A 128 21.80 2.11 17.01
N ASP A 129 22.79 2.64 17.70
CA ASP A 129 24.03 1.92 17.96
C ASP A 129 23.74 0.75 18.91
N ALA A 130 24.04 -0.48 18.49
CA ALA A 130 23.66 -1.69 19.21
C ALA A 130 24.38 -1.85 20.56
N LEU A 131 25.56 -1.23 20.72
CA LEU A 131 26.36 -1.33 21.94
C LEU A 131 25.92 -0.32 23.02
N THR A 132 25.55 0.88 22.60
CA THR A 132 25.26 2.01 23.50
C THR A 132 23.77 2.33 23.62
N GLY A 133 22.94 1.90 22.66
CA GLY A 133 21.53 2.27 22.57
C GLY A 133 21.29 3.72 22.15
N LYS A 134 22.33 4.44 21.69
CA LYS A 134 22.19 5.81 21.20
C LYS A 134 21.49 5.82 19.85
N VAL A 135 20.55 6.73 19.68
CA VAL A 135 19.86 6.96 18.41
C VAL A 135 20.85 7.51 17.39
N ILE A 136 20.98 6.82 16.27
CA ILE A 136 21.74 7.27 15.10
C ILE A 136 20.81 8.11 14.22
N TRP A 137 19.62 7.59 13.94
CA TRP A 137 18.58 8.31 13.22
C TRP A 137 17.19 7.77 13.58
N THR A 138 16.17 8.58 13.28
CA THR A 138 14.77 8.16 13.29
C THR A 138 14.10 8.58 11.99
N TYR A 139 13.07 7.85 11.62
CA TYR A 139 12.24 8.15 10.47
C TYR A 139 10.77 7.97 10.85
N ASP A 140 9.90 8.86 10.38
CA ASP A 140 8.47 8.79 10.63
C ASP A 140 7.75 8.47 9.32
N LEU A 141 7.07 7.34 9.28
CA LEU A 141 6.32 6.91 8.09
C LEU A 141 4.96 7.60 7.98
N GLY A 142 4.48 8.27 9.04
CA GLY A 142 3.17 8.93 9.04
C GLY A 142 1.98 7.95 8.97
N ALA A 143 2.21 6.66 9.22
CA ALA A 143 1.18 5.62 9.18
C ALA A 143 1.49 4.53 10.22
N TYR A 144 0.47 3.83 10.71
CA TYR A 144 0.67 2.68 11.58
C TYR A 144 1.48 1.60 10.86
N LEU A 145 2.41 0.97 11.59
CA LEU A 145 3.26 -0.06 11.02
C LEU A 145 3.15 -1.37 11.78
N ALA A 146 2.78 -2.41 11.05
CA ALA A 146 2.59 -3.78 11.54
C ALA A 146 3.53 -4.76 10.84
N ALA A 147 4.82 -4.41 10.76
CA ALA A 147 5.86 -5.24 10.18
C ALA A 147 7.18 -5.08 10.94
N THR A 148 8.04 -6.09 10.80
CA THR A 148 9.46 -6.04 11.18
C THR A 148 10.24 -5.29 10.10
N PRO A 149 11.29 -4.52 10.45
CA PRO A 149 12.10 -3.81 9.46
C PRO A 149 12.87 -4.75 8.53
#